data_AF-A0A924NVT2-F1
#
_entry.id   AF-A0A924NVT2-F1
#
_cell.length_a   1.000
_cell.length_b   1.000
_cell.length_c   1.000
_cell.angle_alpha   90.00
_cell.angle_beta   90.00
_cell.angle_gamma   90.00
#
_symmetry.space_group_name_H-M   'P 1'
#
loop_
_entity.id
_entity.type
_entity.pdbx_description
1 polymer ?
#
loop_
_entity_poly.entity_id
_entity_poly.type
_entity_poly.pdbx_seq_one_letter_code
_entity_poly.pdbx_strand_id
1 'polypeptide(L)'
;MTPHTFPSATLRTQSGTLWLTALWACLGLGLIGGLVIAMAAVWYYPSLPELDKVTRYQPQQAMQVFTSDGVEIAQFGAERRTFLPIDQIPKLMQEAV
;
A
#
# COMPACT_ATOMS: atom_id res chain seq x y z
N MET A 1 63.31 33.38 -34.15
CA MET A 1 62.40 33.79 -33.06
C MET A 1 60.99 33.89 -33.67
N THR A 2 60.20 32.82 -33.64
CA THR A 2 58.84 32.78 -34.21
C THR A 2 57.82 32.80 -33.08
N PRO A 3 56.85 33.73 -33.06
CA PRO A 3 55.81 33.72 -32.04
C PRO A 3 54.86 32.54 -32.28
N HIS A 4 54.67 31.72 -31.25
CA HIS A 4 53.64 30.69 -31.18
C HIS A 4 52.32 31.40 -30.82
N THR A 5 51.37 31.36 -31.74
CA THR A 5 50.02 31.84 -31.53
C THR A 5 49.25 30.86 -30.64
N PHE A 6 48.75 31.34 -29.50
CA PHE A 6 47.88 30.56 -28.63
C PHE A 6 46.44 30.53 -29.19
N PRO A 7 45.78 29.36 -29.29
CA PRO A 7 44.38 29.29 -29.71
C PRO A 7 43.45 29.78 -28.60
N SER A 8 42.60 30.76 -28.91
CA SER A 8 41.54 31.22 -28.01
C SER A 8 40.42 30.18 -27.94
N ALA A 9 40.33 29.49 -26.81
CA ALA A 9 39.22 28.58 -26.53
C ALA A 9 37.92 29.37 -26.42
N THR A 10 37.08 29.29 -27.46
CA THR A 10 35.74 29.85 -27.45
C THR A 10 34.85 29.03 -26.53
N LEU A 11 34.59 29.51 -25.32
CA LEU A 11 33.54 28.96 -24.46
C LEU A 11 32.19 29.37 -25.04
N ARG A 12 31.70 28.55 -25.97
CA ARG A 12 30.36 28.67 -26.54
C ARG A 12 29.36 28.46 -25.41
N THR A 13 28.71 29.55 -24.98
CA THR A 13 27.64 29.53 -23.98
C THR A 13 26.55 28.54 -24.40
N GLN A 14 26.47 27.44 -23.67
CA GLN A 14 25.71 26.23 -24.01
C GLN A 14 24.36 26.18 -23.26
N SER A 15 23.93 27.31 -22.72
CA SER A 15 22.83 27.43 -21.76
C SER A 15 21.52 26.81 -22.25
N GLY A 16 21.16 26.98 -23.53
CA GLY A 16 19.94 26.42 -24.11
C GLY A 16 19.93 24.88 -24.20
N THR A 17 21.08 24.25 -24.45
CA THR A 17 21.19 22.79 -24.54
C THR A 17 21.03 22.15 -23.17
N LEU A 18 21.51 22.81 -22.10
CA LEU A 18 21.40 22.30 -20.74
C LEU A 18 19.95 22.20 -20.27
N TRP A 19 19.13 23.20 -20.57
CA TRP A 19 17.69 23.18 -20.27
C TRP A 19 16.95 22.08 -21.04
N LEU A 20 17.29 21.89 -22.32
CA LEU A 20 16.71 20.82 -23.13
C LEU A 20 17.09 19.44 -22.56
N THR A 21 18.36 19.23 -22.18
CA THR A 21 18.80 17.97 -21.56
C THR A 21 18.16 17.73 -20.20
N ALA A 22 17.94 18.78 -19.39
CA ALA A 22 17.28 18.67 -18.11
C ALA A 22 15.79 18.27 -18.27
N LEU A 23 15.11 18.82 -19.27
CA LEU A 23 13.73 18.44 -19.61
C LEU A 23 13.64 16.96 -20.02
N TRP A 24 14.54 16.48 -20.88
CA TRP A 24 14.60 15.08 -21.28
C TRP A 24 14.95 14.15 -20.10
N ALA A 25 15.85 14.57 -19.22
CA ALA A 25 16.19 13.82 -18.01
C ALA A 25 15.00 13.71 -17.05
N CYS A 26 14.26 14.80 -16.81
CA CYS A 26 13.04 14.78 -15.99
C CYS A 26 11.97 13.87 -16.59
N LEU A 27 11.75 13.92 -17.91
CA LEU A 27 10.79 13.06 -18.59
C LEU A 27 11.18 11.58 -18.45
N GLY A 28 12.46 11.26 -18.66
CA GLY A 28 12.98 9.90 -18.49
C GLY A 28 12.83 9.40 -17.06
N LEU A 29 13.15 10.23 -16.07
CA LEU A 29 13.00 9.89 -14.65
C LEU A 29 11.53 9.62 -14.28
N GLY A 30 10.61 10.45 -14.79
CA GLY A 30 9.17 10.27 -14.59
C GLY A 30 8.65 8.96 -15.18
N LEU A 31 9.09 8.61 -16.38
CA LEU A 31 8.73 7.33 -17.02
C LEU A 31 9.27 6.13 -16.23
N ILE A 32 10.52 6.18 -15.79
CA ILE A 32 11.13 5.11 -14.99
C ILE A 32 10.40 4.98 -13.65
N GLY A 33 10.15 6.09 -12.95
CA GLY A 33 9.41 6.10 -11.69
C GLY A 33 7.99 5.53 -11.83
N GLY A 34 7.27 5.94 -12.88
CA GLY A 34 5.94 5.40 -13.19
C GLY A 34 5.97 3.90 -13.48
N LEU A 35 6.96 3.43 -14.23
CA LEU A 35 7.12 2.00 -14.54
C LEU A 35 7.38 1.17 -13.28
N VAL A 36 8.21 1.67 -12.36
CA VAL A 36 8.49 1.01 -11.07
C VAL A 36 7.23 0.89 -10.22
N ILE A 37 6.45 1.97 -10.11
CA ILE A 37 5.18 1.96 -9.35
C ILE A 37 4.18 0.98 -9.98
N ALA A 38 4.06 0.98 -11.31
CA ALA A 38 3.17 0.05 -12.02
C ALA A 38 3.59 -1.40 -11.80
N MET A 39 4.88 -1.71 -11.89
CA MET A 39 5.40 -3.05 -11.63
C MET A 39 5.14 -3.50 -10.19
N ALA A 40 5.40 -2.61 -9.22
CA ALA A 40 5.09 -2.87 -7.82
C ALA A 40 3.60 -3.14 -7.63
N ALA A 41 2.72 -2.32 -8.21
CA ALA A 41 1.28 -2.53 -8.14
C ALA A 41 0.88 -3.91 -8.69
N VAL A 42 1.38 -4.33 -9.85
CA VAL A 42 1.08 -5.66 -10.43
C VAL A 42 1.54 -6.80 -9.52
N TRP A 43 2.68 -6.65 -8.84
CA TRP A 43 3.19 -7.68 -7.92
C TRP A 43 2.44 -7.71 -6.59
N TYR A 44 2.12 -6.55 -6.03
CA TYR A 44 1.50 -6.45 -4.70
C TYR A 44 -0.02 -6.59 -4.73
N TYR A 45 -0.72 -6.10 -5.76
CA TYR A 45 -2.18 -6.24 -5.87
C TYR A 45 -2.72 -7.66 -5.68
N PRO A 46 -2.16 -8.72 -6.31
CA PRO A 46 -2.67 -10.08 -6.11
C PRO A 46 -2.34 -10.67 -4.73
N SER A 47 -1.36 -10.09 -4.03
CA SER A 47 -0.98 -10.49 -2.66
C SER A 47 -1.76 -9.75 -1.58
N LEU A 48 -2.44 -8.66 -1.93
CA LEU A 48 -3.30 -7.93 -1.01
C LEU A 48 -4.56 -8.78 -0.77
N PRO A 49 -4.81 -9.25 0.47
CA PRO A 49 -6.04 -9.96 0.77
C PRO A 49 -7.21 -9.02 0.49
N GLU A 50 -8.24 -9.52 -0.18
CA GLU A 50 -9.47 -8.76 -0.43
C GLU A 50 -10.02 -8.23 0.91
N LEU A 51 -10.17 -6.90 1.00
CA LEU A 51 -10.69 -6.21 2.19
C LEU A 51 -12.17 -6.55 2.48
N ASP A 52 -12.79 -7.37 1.63
CA ASP A 52 -14.20 -7.75 1.71
C ASP A 52 -14.50 -8.63 2.93
N LYS A 53 -13.48 -9.36 3.44
CA LYS A 53 -13.62 -10.19 4.65
C LYS A 53 -13.73 -9.39 5.95
N VAL A 54 -13.29 -8.13 5.97
CA VAL A 54 -13.37 -7.26 7.16
C VAL A 54 -14.66 -6.44 7.16
N THR A 55 -15.15 -6.02 5.98
CA THR A 55 -16.34 -5.16 5.89
C THR A 55 -17.66 -5.92 6.09
N ARG A 56 -17.73 -7.22 5.79
CA ARG A 56 -18.94 -8.04 5.98
C ARG A 56 -18.67 -9.37 6.69
N TYR A 57 -17.93 -9.33 7.81
CA TYR A 57 -17.82 -10.49 8.68
C TYR A 57 -19.15 -10.72 9.43
N GLN A 58 -19.95 -11.68 8.97
CA GLN A 58 -21.10 -12.20 9.71
C GLN A 58 -20.68 -13.51 10.40
N PRO A 59 -20.33 -13.50 11.70
CA PRO A 59 -20.02 -14.72 12.41
C PRO A 59 -21.26 -15.63 12.43
N GLN A 60 -21.05 -16.93 12.22
CA GLN A 60 -22.11 -17.92 12.36
C GLN A 60 -22.55 -17.95 13.82
N GLN A 61 -23.79 -17.56 14.10
CA GLN A 61 -24.35 -17.59 15.44
C GLN A 61 -24.77 -19.03 15.77
N ALA A 62 -24.35 -19.51 16.94
CA ALA A 62 -24.73 -20.84 17.43
C ALA A 62 -26.24 -20.92 17.68
N MET A 63 -26.84 -22.08 17.42
CA MET A 63 -28.26 -22.29 17.69
C MET A 63 -28.46 -22.52 19.19
N GLN A 64 -29.29 -21.67 19.83
CA GLN A 64 -29.68 -21.78 21.23
C GLN A 64 -31.01 -22.54 21.33
N VAL A 65 -31.07 -23.61 22.11
CA VAL A 65 -32.29 -24.40 22.35
C VAL A 65 -32.83 -24.10 23.74
N PHE A 66 -34.05 -23.58 23.83
CA PHE A 66 -34.73 -23.24 25.08
C PHE A 66 -35.79 -24.28 25.45
N THR A 67 -35.98 -24.53 26.75
CA THR A 67 -37.15 -25.26 27.27
C THR A 67 -38.40 -24.36 27.29
N SER A 68 -39.58 -24.94 27.49
CA SER A 68 -40.86 -24.20 27.57
C SER A 68 -40.88 -23.13 28.68
N ASP A 69 -40.07 -23.34 29.72
CA ASP A 69 -39.89 -22.44 30.87
C ASP A 69 -38.78 -21.40 30.64
N GLY A 70 -38.23 -21.29 29.43
CA GLY A 70 -37.24 -20.27 29.05
C GLY A 70 -35.80 -20.55 29.51
N VAL A 71 -35.53 -21.70 30.12
CA VAL A 71 -34.17 -22.15 30.48
C VAL A 71 -33.44 -22.69 29.25
N GLU A 72 -32.22 -22.21 29.01
CA GLU A 72 -31.34 -22.66 27.92
C GLU A 72 -30.83 -24.09 28.21
N ILE A 73 -31.12 -25.04 27.33
CA ILE A 73 -30.79 -26.47 27.51
C ILE A 73 -29.41 -26.76 26.91
N ALA A 74 -29.11 -26.19 25.74
CA ALA A 74 -27.85 -26.39 25.03
C ALA A 74 -27.63 -25.35 23.92
N GLN A 75 -26.36 -24.99 23.71
CA GLN A 75 -25.88 -24.23 22.56
C GLN A 75 -25.18 -25.19 21.60
N PHE A 76 -25.68 -25.32 20.37
CA PHE A 76 -25.07 -26.16 19.34
C PHE A 76 -24.31 -25.28 18.33
N GLY A 77 -22.98 -25.41 18.34
CA GLY A 77 -22.05 -24.75 17.44
C GLY A 77 -20.62 -25.04 17.90
N ALA A 78 -19.75 -25.49 17.00
CA ALA A 78 -18.37 -25.89 17.33
C ALA A 78 -17.49 -24.72 17.83
N GLU A 79 -17.98 -23.49 17.79
CA GLU A 79 -17.19 -22.30 17.94
C GLU A 79 -17.91 -21.28 18.83
N ARG A 80 -17.40 -21.09 20.06
CA ARG A 80 -17.86 -20.07 21.00
C ARG A 80 -17.22 -18.72 20.67
N ARG A 81 -17.59 -18.09 19.55
CA ARG A 81 -17.11 -16.74 19.20
C ARG A 81 -18.21 -15.71 19.46
N THR A 82 -18.04 -14.93 20.53
CA THR A 82 -18.82 -13.71 20.75
C THR A 82 -18.29 -12.62 19.82
N PHE A 83 -19.17 -12.02 19.02
CA PHE A 83 -18.81 -10.87 18.19
C PHE A 83 -18.55 -9.65 19.08
N LEU A 84 -17.33 -9.11 19.06
CA LEU A 84 -16.99 -7.83 19.68
C LEU A 84 -16.45 -6.88 18.60
N PRO A 85 -17.09 -5.71 18.37
CA PRO A 85 -16.54 -4.69 17.49
C PRO A 85 -15.14 -4.25 17.95
N ILE A 86 -14.24 -3.97 17.01
CA ILE A 86 -12.85 -3.60 17.35
C ILE A 86 -12.74 -2.32 18.20
N ASP A 87 -13.71 -1.41 18.07
CA ASP A 87 -13.79 -0.17 18.87
C ASP A 87 -14.07 -0.45 20.37
N GLN A 88 -14.58 -1.63 20.70
CA GLN A 88 -14.85 -2.03 22.08
C GLN A 88 -13.67 -2.78 22.72
N ILE A 89 -12.60 -3.05 21.96
CA ILE A 89 -11.40 -3.73 22.45
C ILE A 89 -10.44 -2.69 23.06
N PRO A 90 -10.01 -2.83 24.32
CA PRO A 90 -9.05 -1.91 24.93
C PRO A 90 -7.76 -1.79 24.11
N LYS A 91 -7.29 -0.55 23.89
CA LYS A 91 -6.08 -0.25 23.10
C LYS A 91 -4.85 -1.03 23.53
N LEU A 92 -4.70 -1.26 24.84
CA LEU A 92 -3.60 -2.05 25.41
C LEU A 92 -3.55 -3.49 24.86
N MET A 93 -4.70 -4.07 24.51
CA MET A 93 -4.77 -5.39 23.90
C MET A 93 -4.57 -5.35 22.38
N GLN A 94 -4.89 -4.23 21.72
CA GLN A 94 -4.65 -4.03 20.29
C GLN A 94 -3.16 -3.84 19.97
N GLU A 95 -2.42 -3.20 20.87
CA GLU A 95 -0.99 -2.89 20.70
C GLU A 95 -0.05 -4.06 21.07
N ALA A 96 -0.59 -5.15 21.64
CA ALA A 96 0.19 -6.28 22.14
C ALA A 96 0.41 -7.41 21.11
N VAL A 97 -0.10 -7.27 19.87
CA VAL A 97 -0.06 -8.29 18.82
C VAL A 97 0.68 -7.77 17.59
#